data_AF-A9ZQW7-F1
#
_entry.id   AF-A9ZQW7-F1
#
_cell.length_a   1.000
_cell.length_b   1.000
_cell.length_c   1.000
_cell.angle_alpha   90.00
_cell.angle_beta   90.00
_cell.angle_gamma   90.00
#
_symmetry.space_group_name_H-M   'P 1'
#
loop_
_entity.id
_entity.type
_entity.pdbx_description
1 polymer ?
#
loop_
_entity_poly.entity_id
_entity_poly.type
_entity_poly.pdbx_seq_one_letter_code
_entity_poly.pdbx_strand_id
1 'polypeptide(L)'
;NNCGLSCDSSGFGSFKTLMGALRSRFGSSYLITAAITADGSNGGKIDSADYGGASQYVNWYNVMTYDYFGTWAPNGPTAPHSPLTSYTGIPQAGFNADAAIQKLKGKGVPAGKLLLGIGF
;
A
#
# COMPACT_ATOMS: atom_id res chain seq x y z
N ASN A 1 -4.94 -12.40 0.27
CA ASN A 1 -3.71 -13.21 0.36
C ASN A 1 -3.34 -13.72 -1.03
N ASN A 2 -2.38 -13.07 -1.70
CA ASN A 2 -1.86 -13.49 -3.01
C ASN A 2 -0.63 -14.38 -2.81
N CYS A 3 -0.49 -15.44 -3.60
CA CYS A 3 0.69 -16.31 -3.57
C CYS A 3 1.80 -15.78 -4.49
N GLY A 4 3.05 -15.78 -4.02
CA GLY A 4 4.26 -15.53 -4.80
C GLY A 4 5.02 -16.84 -5.03
N LEU A 5 6.29 -16.90 -4.62
CA LEU A 5 7.06 -18.17 -4.57
C LEU A 5 6.44 -19.18 -3.57
N SER A 6 5.88 -18.69 -2.48
CA SER A 6 5.02 -19.43 -1.56
C SER A 6 3.79 -18.59 -1.22
N CYS A 7 2.73 -19.24 -0.74
CA CYS A 7 1.55 -18.54 -0.26
C CYS A 7 1.85 -17.92 1.11
N ASP A 8 1.56 -16.63 1.25
CA ASP A 8 1.63 -15.97 2.56
C ASP A 8 0.56 -16.53 3.50
N SER A 9 1.00 -17.10 4.62
CA SER A 9 0.18 -17.62 5.71
C SER A 9 0.35 -16.85 7.03
N SER A 10 0.98 -15.67 6.99
CA SER A 10 1.31 -14.89 8.19
C SER A 10 0.07 -14.27 8.86
N GLY A 11 -0.99 -14.03 8.08
CA GLY A 11 -2.27 -13.49 8.55
C GLY A 11 -2.30 -11.96 8.69
N PHE A 12 -3.52 -11.41 8.77
CA PHE A 12 -3.83 -9.98 8.71
C PHE A 12 -3.05 -9.11 9.72
N GLY A 13 -2.81 -9.62 10.93
CA GLY A 13 -2.14 -8.89 12.01
C GLY A 13 -0.61 -8.94 11.99
N SER A 14 0.00 -9.77 11.14
CA SER A 14 1.44 -10.02 11.15
C SER A 14 2.28 -8.76 10.93
N PHE A 15 1.88 -7.91 9.98
CA PHE A 15 2.57 -6.66 9.69
C PHE A 15 2.55 -5.71 10.90
N LYS A 16 1.41 -5.59 11.59
CA LYS A 16 1.30 -4.80 12.83
C LYS A 16 2.21 -5.34 13.93
N THR A 17 2.23 -6.66 14.12
CA THR A 17 3.11 -7.31 15.10
C THR A 17 4.57 -6.98 14.82
N LEU A 18 5.00 -7.07 13.56
CA LEU A 18 6.36 -6.73 13.15
C LEU A 18 6.68 -5.26 13.44
N MET A 19 5.81 -4.33 13.03
CA MET A 19 6.03 -2.89 13.27
C MET A 19 6.07 -2.56 14.77
N GLY A 20 5.22 -3.21 15.56
CA GLY A 20 5.25 -3.11 17.02
C GLY A 20 6.57 -3.60 17.62
N ALA A 21 7.08 -4.76 17.17
CA ALA A 21 8.36 -5.29 17.63
C ALA A 21 9.54 -4.36 17.27
N LEU A 22 9.56 -3.80 16.06
CA LEU A 22 10.57 -2.81 15.67
C LEU A 22 10.49 -1.57 16.56
N ARG A 23 9.29 -1.03 16.81
CA ARG A 23 9.13 0.14 17.69
C ARG A 23 9.60 -0.15 19.12
N SER A 24 9.29 -1.33 19.67
CA SER A 24 9.78 -1.74 20.99
C SER A 24 11.32 -1.85 21.03
N ARG A 25 11.95 -2.36 19.96
CA ARG A 25 13.41 -2.55 19.90
C ARG A 25 14.19 -1.25 19.75
N PHE A 26 13.69 -0.35 18.92
CA PHE A 26 14.38 0.88 18.54
C PHE A 26 13.93 2.11 19.34
N GLY A 27 12.78 2.07 20.00
CA GLY A 27 12.26 3.20 20.77
C GLY A 27 11.84 4.38 19.89
N SER A 28 11.57 5.55 20.49
CA SER A 28 11.07 6.75 19.81
C SER A 28 12.16 7.57 19.10
N SER A 29 13.42 7.39 19.46
CA SER A 29 14.55 8.15 18.90
C SER A 29 14.89 7.80 17.46
N TYR A 30 14.40 6.67 16.96
CA TYR A 30 14.65 6.21 15.59
C TYR A 30 13.41 6.29 14.73
N LEU A 31 13.63 6.62 13.46
CA LEU A 31 12.60 6.55 12.44
C LEU A 31 12.32 5.09 12.07
N ILE A 32 11.04 4.74 12.04
CA ILE A 32 10.56 3.46 11.52
C ILE A 32 9.53 3.79 10.46
N THR A 33 9.81 3.43 9.22
CA THR A 33 8.96 3.70 8.06
C THR A 33 8.78 2.41 7.27
N ALA A 34 7.70 2.31 6.50
CA ALA A 34 7.52 1.19 5.58
C ALA A 34 7.04 1.68 4.22
N ALA A 35 7.60 1.14 3.15
CA ALA A 35 7.01 1.24 1.83
C ALA A 35 5.89 0.19 1.71
N ILE A 36 4.71 0.60 1.25
CA ILE A 36 3.52 -0.26 1.23
C ILE A 36 2.86 -0.23 -0.14
N THR A 37 2.14 -1.31 -0.44
CA THR A 37 1.34 -1.46 -1.66
C THR A 37 0.32 -0.32 -1.82
N ALA A 38 0.01 0.03 -3.07
CA ALA A 38 -0.99 1.01 -3.42
C ALA A 38 -2.22 0.41 -4.13
N ASP A 39 -2.41 -0.91 -4.01
CA ASP A 39 -3.61 -1.60 -4.49
C ASP A 39 -4.83 -1.24 -3.62
N GLY A 40 -5.53 -0.18 -4.03
CA GLY A 40 -6.75 0.33 -3.42
C GLY A 40 -8.04 -0.37 -3.87
N SER A 41 -7.95 -1.45 -4.65
CA SER A 41 -9.13 -2.19 -5.10
C SER A 41 -9.87 -2.87 -3.93
N ASN A 42 -11.12 -3.27 -4.16
CA ASN A 42 -11.89 -4.02 -3.18
C ASN A 42 -11.37 -5.45 -3.08
N GLY A 43 -10.97 -5.88 -1.87
CA GLY A 43 -10.29 -7.16 -1.66
C GLY A 43 -8.82 -7.15 -2.08
N GLY A 44 -8.27 -5.99 -2.43
CA GLY A 44 -6.88 -5.82 -2.85
C GLY A 44 -5.86 -6.01 -1.72
N LYS A 45 -4.58 -5.80 -2.04
CA LYS A 45 -3.49 -5.99 -1.08
C LYS A 45 -3.59 -5.09 0.15
N ILE A 46 -4.16 -3.88 0.05
CA ILE A 46 -4.39 -3.02 1.22
C ILE A 46 -5.38 -3.66 2.20
N ASP A 47 -6.34 -4.46 1.73
CA ASP A 47 -7.29 -5.16 2.60
C ASP A 47 -6.69 -6.39 3.31
N SER A 48 -5.51 -6.86 2.90
CA SER A 48 -4.91 -8.09 3.42
C SER A 48 -4.06 -7.90 4.69
N ALA A 49 -3.87 -6.67 5.18
CA ALA A 49 -3.08 -6.39 6.38
C ALA A 49 -3.61 -5.23 7.24
N ASP A 50 -3.32 -5.25 8.55
CA ASP A 50 -3.72 -4.23 9.52
C ASP A 50 -2.86 -2.95 9.44
N TYR A 51 -2.93 -2.21 8.32
CA TYR A 51 -2.18 -0.96 8.16
C TYR A 51 -2.62 0.14 9.15
N GLY A 52 -3.91 0.17 9.49
CA GLY A 52 -4.48 1.09 10.46
C GLY A 52 -3.90 0.86 11.85
N GLY A 53 -3.96 -0.38 12.34
CA GLY A 53 -3.37 -0.76 13.62
C GLY A 53 -1.84 -0.64 13.64
N ALA A 54 -1.16 -0.92 12.53
CA ALA A 54 0.29 -0.74 12.41
C ALA A 54 0.73 0.73 12.38
N SER A 55 -0.15 1.65 11.96
CA SER A 55 0.18 3.07 11.75
C SER A 55 0.67 3.78 13.03
N GLN A 56 0.30 3.28 14.21
CA GLN A 56 0.77 3.83 15.48
C GLN A 56 2.26 3.58 15.73
N TYR A 57 2.85 2.56 15.10
CA TYR A 57 4.25 2.15 15.35
C TYR A 57 5.22 2.76 14.33
N VAL A 58 4.75 3.14 13.14
CA VAL A 58 5.57 3.81 12.11
C VAL A 58 5.48 5.33 12.22
N ASN A 59 6.53 6.01 11.78
CA ASN A 59 6.53 7.46 11.59
C ASN A 59 5.66 7.85 10.39
N TRP A 60 5.84 7.16 9.26
CA TRP A 60 5.01 7.30 8.06
C TRP A 60 5.14 6.07 7.15
N TYR A 61 4.23 5.98 6.18
CA TYR A 61 4.28 5.06 5.06
C TYR A 61 4.68 5.78 3.78
N ASN A 62 5.53 5.12 2.98
CA ASN A 62 5.77 5.49 1.59
C ASN A 62 4.82 4.66 0.74
N VAL A 63 3.70 5.25 0.30
CA VAL A 63 2.70 4.53 -0.48
C VAL A 63 3.22 4.42 -1.91
N MET A 64 3.43 3.19 -2.41
CA MET A 64 4.02 2.95 -3.72
C MET A 64 2.99 3.17 -4.83
N THR A 65 2.53 4.42 -5.00
CA THR A 65 1.48 4.85 -5.95
C THR A 65 1.99 4.91 -7.40
N TYR A 66 2.69 3.87 -7.83
CA TYR A 66 3.26 3.67 -9.14
C TYR A 66 3.19 2.17 -9.49
N ASP A 67 3.59 1.80 -10.69
CA ASP A 67 3.55 0.42 -11.21
C ASP A 67 2.16 -0.21 -11.20
N TYR A 68 1.11 0.59 -11.37
CA TYR A 68 -0.26 0.10 -11.52
C TYR A 68 -0.45 -0.67 -12.83
N PHE A 69 0.15 -0.19 -13.90
CA PHE A 69 0.07 -0.76 -15.24
C PHE A 69 1.45 -0.75 -15.88
N GLY A 70 1.75 -1.72 -16.72
CA GLY A 70 3.08 -1.86 -17.31
C GLY A 70 3.17 -3.01 -18.31
N THR A 71 4.39 -3.27 -18.77
CA THR A 71 4.68 -4.18 -19.88
C THR A 71 4.45 -5.66 -19.57
N TRP A 72 4.21 -6.01 -18.30
CA TRP A 72 3.79 -7.36 -17.90
C TRP A 72 2.41 -7.76 -18.46
N ALA A 73 1.62 -6.81 -18.97
CA ALA A 73 0.47 -7.06 -19.83
C ALA A 73 0.86 -6.82 -21.30
N PRO A 74 1.50 -7.80 -21.98
CA PRO A 74 2.14 -7.57 -23.28
C PRO A 74 1.15 -7.23 -24.40
N ASN A 75 -0.11 -7.69 -24.27
CA ASN A 75 -1.18 -7.41 -25.22
C ASN A 75 -2.01 -6.18 -24.81
N GLY A 76 -1.51 -5.39 -23.85
CA GLY A 76 -2.18 -4.23 -23.31
C GLY A 76 -3.42 -4.55 -22.46
N PRO A 77 -4.32 -3.57 -22.29
CA PRO A 77 -4.24 -2.21 -22.85
C PRO A 77 -3.07 -1.39 -22.28
N THR A 78 -2.53 -0.46 -23.06
CA THR A 78 -1.58 0.56 -22.55
C THR A 78 -2.31 1.50 -21.59
N ALA A 79 -1.70 1.81 -20.45
CA ALA A 79 -2.23 2.72 -19.45
C ALA A 79 -1.11 3.43 -18.70
N PRO A 80 -1.36 4.62 -18.11
CA PRO A 80 -0.35 5.32 -17.30
C PRO A 80 0.01 4.49 -16.05
N HIS A 81 1.28 4.19 -15.81
CA HIS A 81 1.69 3.36 -14.66
C HIS A 81 1.44 4.01 -13.28
N SER A 82 1.23 5.33 -13.24
CA SER A 82 1.08 6.13 -12.02
C SER A 82 -0.03 7.18 -12.14
N PRO A 83 -1.30 6.79 -12.37
CA PRO A 83 -2.39 7.75 -12.50
C PRO A 83 -2.81 8.28 -11.12
N LEU A 84 -2.97 9.61 -11.00
CA LEU A 84 -3.42 10.23 -9.76
C LEU A 84 -4.86 9.83 -9.42
N THR A 85 -5.76 9.88 -10.40
CA THR A 85 -7.19 9.60 -10.25
C THR A 85 -7.65 8.51 -11.22
N SER A 86 -8.86 8.00 -11.00
CA SER A 86 -9.54 7.15 -11.99
C SER A 86 -9.86 7.91 -13.28
N TYR A 87 -10.13 7.19 -14.37
CA TYR A 87 -10.54 7.73 -15.65
C TYR A 87 -11.43 6.74 -16.41
N THR A 88 -12.25 7.23 -17.35
CA THR A 88 -13.09 6.38 -18.20
C THR A 88 -12.20 5.43 -19.02
N GLY A 89 -12.46 4.13 -18.91
CA GLY A 89 -11.66 3.11 -19.59
C GLY A 89 -10.40 2.67 -18.84
N ILE A 90 -10.23 3.07 -17.56
CA ILE A 90 -9.14 2.53 -16.74
C ILE A 90 -9.21 0.99 -16.70
N PRO A 91 -8.12 0.26 -16.97
CA PRO A 91 -8.18 -1.21 -17.08
C PRO A 91 -8.57 -1.91 -15.79
N GLN A 92 -8.25 -1.30 -14.64
CA GLN A 92 -8.55 -1.85 -13.32
C GLN A 92 -9.04 -0.76 -12.37
N ALA A 93 -10.26 -0.93 -11.87
CA ALA A 93 -10.82 -0.03 -10.86
C ALA A 93 -10.01 -0.09 -9.56
N GLY A 94 -9.75 1.07 -8.95
CA GLY A 94 -8.96 1.19 -7.73
C GLY A 94 -7.44 1.20 -7.93
N PHE A 95 -6.95 1.07 -9.18
CA PHE A 95 -5.52 1.18 -9.52
C PHE A 95 -5.15 2.62 -9.90
N ASN A 96 -5.27 3.51 -8.92
CA ASN A 96 -4.83 4.91 -8.99
C ASN A 96 -4.48 5.41 -7.59
N ALA A 97 -3.69 6.48 -7.53
CA ALA A 97 -3.11 6.97 -6.29
C ALA A 97 -4.17 7.46 -5.28
N ASP A 98 -5.20 8.19 -5.73
CA ASP A 98 -6.29 8.66 -4.85
C ASP A 98 -7.01 7.47 -4.20
N ALA A 99 -7.38 6.44 -4.98
CA ALA A 99 -8.03 5.25 -4.44
C ALA A 99 -7.20 4.59 -3.33
N ALA A 100 -5.87 4.47 -3.50
CA ALA A 100 -4.98 3.92 -2.48
C ALA A 100 -4.97 4.78 -1.19
N ILE A 101 -4.84 6.10 -1.34
CA ILE A 101 -4.80 7.03 -0.22
C ILE A 101 -6.14 7.05 0.53
N GLN A 102 -7.27 7.14 -0.18
CA GLN A 102 -8.59 7.09 0.47
C GLN A 102 -8.83 5.74 1.15
N LYS A 103 -8.39 4.62 0.55
CA LYS A 103 -8.50 3.30 1.18
C LYS A 103 -7.75 3.25 2.51
N LEU A 104 -6.48 3.68 2.54
CA LEU A 104 -5.68 3.70 3.78
C LEU A 104 -6.27 4.62 4.85
N LYS A 105 -6.76 5.80 4.47
CA LYS A 105 -7.49 6.70 5.38
C LYS A 105 -8.74 6.03 5.93
N GLY A 106 -9.52 5.35 5.08
CA GLY A 106 -10.71 4.59 5.49
C GLY A 106 -10.40 3.42 6.42
N LYS A 107 -9.17 2.89 6.40
CA LYS A 107 -8.65 1.90 7.36
C LYS A 107 -8.11 2.52 8.65
N GLY A 108 -8.21 3.84 8.82
CA GLY A 108 -7.79 4.55 10.02
C GLY A 108 -6.34 5.02 10.03
N VAL A 109 -5.63 4.99 8.90
CA VAL A 109 -4.28 5.57 8.81
C VAL A 109 -4.37 7.10 8.77
N PRO A 110 -3.70 7.85 9.68
CA PRO A 110 -3.71 9.31 9.64
C PRO A 110 -3.09 9.85 8.35
N ALA A 111 -3.72 10.87 7.75
CA ALA A 111 -3.24 11.47 6.50
C ALA A 111 -1.79 12.00 6.60
N GLY A 112 -1.41 12.58 7.74
CA GLY A 112 -0.05 13.06 7.99
C GLY A 112 1.03 11.97 8.05
N LYS A 113 0.64 10.69 7.99
CA LYS A 113 1.55 9.54 7.92
C LYS A 113 1.60 8.90 6.53
N LEU A 114 0.97 9.50 5.51
CA LEU A 114 0.92 8.95 4.15
C LEU A 114 1.73 9.83 3.20
N LEU A 115 2.85 9.32 2.71
CA LEU A 115 3.62 9.97 1.66
C LEU A 115 3.26 9.37 0.29
N LEU A 116 2.94 10.26 -0.67
CA LEU A 116 2.62 9.89 -2.05
C LEU A 116 3.89 9.49 -2.80
N GLY A 117 3.88 8.35 -3.48
CA GLY A 117 5.00 7.86 -4.27
C GLY A 117 5.03 8.48 -5.67
N ILE A 118 6.23 8.82 -6.15
CA ILE A 118 6.49 9.34 -7.50
C ILE A 118 7.59 8.48 -8.13
N GLY A 119 7.32 7.89 -9.30
CA GLY A 119 8.32 7.17 -10.08
C GLY A 119 9.13 8.15 -10.94
N PHE A 120 10.46 7.99 -10.97
CA PHE A 120 11.41 8.81 -11.75
C PHE A 120 12.04 7.99 -12.86
#